data_AF-A0A3B9M3U9-F1
#
_entry.id   AF-A0A3B9M3U9-F1
#
_cell.length_a   1.000
_cell.length_b   1.000
_cell.length_c   1.000
_cell.angle_alpha   90.00
_cell.angle_beta   90.00
_cell.angle_gamma   90.00
#
_symmetry.space_group_name_H-M   'P 1'
#
loop_
_entity.id
_entity.type
_entity.pdbx_description
1 polymer ?
#
loop_
_entity_poly.entity_id
_entity_poly.type
_entity_poly.pdbx_seq_one_letter_code
_entity_poly.pdbx_strand_id
1 'polypeptide(L)' 'MIIDCHCDTVLQAYLTDRLITARSSSGHLDLPRLQESGVKIQFFALFPGISSSLSPLKQILILGDFFWEQYEHCLLYTS' A
#
# COMPACT_ATOMS: atom_id res chain seq x y z
N MET A 1 -0.36 -21.98 -0.68
CA MET A 1 0.26 -20.74 -0.16
C MET A 1 0.39 -19.79 -1.32
N ILE A 2 -0.13 -18.57 -1.19
CA ILE A 2 -0.05 -17.55 -2.26
C ILE A 2 0.98 -16.51 -1.82
N ILE A 3 1.93 -16.24 -2.71
CA ILE A 3 2.92 -15.17 -2.60
C ILE A 3 2.74 -14.30 -3.83
N ASP A 4 2.41 -13.04 -3.63
CA ASP A 4 2.30 -12.05 -4.69
C ASP A 4 3.52 -11.14 -4.63
N CYS A 5 4.29 -11.12 -5.71
CA CYS A 5 5.57 -10.43 -5.80
C CYS A 5 5.47 -8.97 -6.25
N HIS A 6 4.27 -8.45 -6.56
CA HIS A 6 4.14 -7.08 -7.04
C HIS A 6 2.69 -6.56 -7.02
N CYS A 7 2.48 -5.40 -6.40
CA CYS A 7 1.30 -4.59 -6.65
C CYS A 7 1.59 -3.08 -6.54
N ASP A 8 0.85 -2.27 -7.31
CA ASP A 8 0.96 -0.79 -7.32
C ASP A 8 0.04 -0.11 -6.28
N THR A 9 -0.39 -0.86 -5.27
CA THR A 9 -1.37 -0.42 -4.28
C THR A 9 -0.92 0.84 -3.53
N VAL A 10 0.37 0.97 -3.21
CA VAL A 10 0.88 2.09 -2.40
C VAL A 10 0.68 3.42 -3.10
N LEU A 11 1.09 3.53 -4.37
CA LEU A 11 0.91 4.76 -5.14
C LEU A 11 -0.58 5.07 -5.31
N GLN A 12 -1.38 4.09 -5.70
CA GLN A 12 -2.80 4.30 -5.90
C GLN A 12 -3.48 4.74 -4.58
N ALA A 13 -3.09 4.13 -3.45
CA ALA A 13 -3.65 4.46 -2.16
C ALA A 13 -3.30 5.87 -1.71
N TYR A 14 -2.03 6.27 -1.88
CA TYR A 14 -1.54 7.61 -1.62
C TYR A 14 -2.29 8.66 -2.43
N LEU A 15 -2.47 8.44 -3.74
CA LEU A 15 -3.17 9.38 -4.63
C LEU A 15 -4.66 9.53 -4.32
N THR A 16 -5.28 8.49 -3.75
CA THR A 16 -6.72 8.50 -3.42
C THR A 16 -7.01 8.75 -1.94
N ASP A 17 -5.99 9.03 -1.13
CA ASP A 17 -6.10 9.24 0.32
C ASP A 17 -6.87 8.11 1.02
N ARG A 18 -6.57 6.84 0.67
CA ARG A 18 -7.22 5.67 1.27
C ARG A 18 -6.26 4.91 2.17
N LEU A 19 -6.84 4.23 3.15
CA LEU A 19 -6.12 3.27 3.97
C LEU A 19 -5.94 1.94 3.23
N ILE A 20 -4.74 1.38 3.25
CA ILE A 20 -4.49 0.01 2.75
C ILE A 20 -5.05 -1.03 3.73
N THR A 21 -5.10 -0.69 5.02
CA THR A 21 -5.54 -1.56 6.12
C THR A 21 -7.05 -1.70 6.24
N ALA A 22 -7.83 -0.78 5.67
CA ALA A 22 -9.28 -0.78 5.73
C ALA A 22 -9.91 -1.29 4.44
N ARG A 23 -11.05 -1.99 4.56
CA ARG A 23 -11.83 -2.41 3.39
C ARG A 23 -12.27 -1.19 2.60
N SER A 24 -12.03 -1.19 1.30
CA SER A 24 -12.44 -0.13 0.38
C SER A 24 -13.41 -0.66 -0.68
N SER A 25 -14.33 0.19 -1.13
CA SER A 25 -15.14 -0.05 -2.33
C SER A 25 -14.40 0.24 -3.63
N SER A 26 -13.21 0.87 -3.55
CA SER A 26 -12.36 1.25 -4.67
C SER A 26 -10.96 0.64 -4.55
N GLY A 27 -10.26 0.51 -5.69
CA GLY A 27 -8.97 -0.16 -5.76
C GLY A 27 -9.09 -1.69 -5.81
N HIS A 28 -8.00 -2.35 -6.24
CA HIS A 28 -7.98 -3.81 -6.39
C HIS A 28 -7.65 -4.53 -5.08
N LEU A 29 -6.89 -3.90 -4.19
CA LEU A 29 -6.28 -4.53 -3.03
C LEU A 29 -6.41 -3.67 -1.77
N ASP A 30 -6.85 -4.34 -0.70
CA ASP A 30 -6.82 -3.88 0.69
C ASP A 30 -6.49 -5.08 1.59
N LEU A 31 -6.10 -4.81 2.84
CA LEU A 31 -5.68 -5.84 3.79
C LEU A 31 -6.77 -6.89 4.06
N PRO A 32 -8.06 -6.53 4.23
CA PRO A 32 -9.13 -7.52 4.37
C PRO A 32 -9.23 -8.49 3.17
N ARG A 33 -9.12 -8.00 1.92
CA ARG A 33 -9.11 -8.87 0.73
C ARG A 33 -7.87 -9.77 0.68
N LEU A 34 -6.70 -9.29 1.10
CA LEU A 34 -5.49 -10.13 1.19
C LEU A 34 -5.67 -11.27 2.19
N GLN A 35 -6.27 -10.99 3.35
CA GLN A 35 -6.55 -12.00 4.36
C GLN A 35 -7.56 -13.03 3.87
N GLU A 36 -8.68 -12.59 3.27
CA GLU A 36 -9.74 -13.45 2.74
C GLU A 36 -9.27 -14.34 1.60
N SER A 37 -8.39 -13.84 0.73
CA SER A 37 -7.80 -14.61 -0.37
C SER A 37 -6.69 -15.58 0.08
N GLY A 38 -6.23 -15.49 1.33
CA GLY A 38 -5.20 -16.37 1.87
C GLY A 38 -3.78 -16.07 1.38
N VAL A 39 -3.52 -14.85 0.90
CA VAL A 39 -2.17 -14.37 0.58
C VAL A 39 -1.32 -14.35 1.85
N LYS A 40 -0.11 -14.91 1.76
CA LYS A 40 0.82 -15.01 2.91
C LYS A 40 1.93 -13.97 2.86
N ILE A 41 2.36 -13.58 1.67
CA ILE A 41 3.38 -12.56 1.45
C ILE A 41 2.92 -11.71 0.26
N GLN A 42 2.92 -10.40 0.44
CA GLN A 42 2.67 -9.41 -0.61
C GLN A 42 3.87 -8.46 -0.66
N PHE A 43 4.46 -8.30 -1.83
CA PHE A 43 5.44 -7.25 -2.09
C PHE A 43 4.73 -6.02 -2.65
N PHE A 44 4.92 -4.88 -1.98
CA PHE A 44 4.33 -3.61 -2.36
C PHE A 44 5.35 -2.77 -3.14
N ALA A 45 5.01 -2.38 -4.36
CA ALA A 45 5.90 -1.56 -5.16
C ALA A 45 5.81 -0.09 -4.74
N LEU A 46 6.97 0.55 -4.56
CA LEU A 46 7.07 2.01 -4.50
C LEU A 46 7.37 2.50 -5.92
N PHE A 47 6.33 2.95 -6.62
CA PHE A 47 6.44 3.42 -8.00
C PHE A 47 6.35 4.96 -8.05
N PRO A 48 7.29 5.67 -8.70
CA PRO A 48 7.25 7.12 -8.80
C PRO A 48 6.13 7.53 -9.76
N GLY A 49 5.07 8.15 -9.23
CA GLY A 49 3.94 8.65 -10.00
C GLY A 49 3.12 9.73 -9.28
N ILE A 50 3.70 10.36 -8.25
CA ILE A 50 3.02 11.39 -7.45
C ILE A 50 2.90 12.70 -8.24
N SER A 51 4.02 13.16 -8.81
CA SER A 51 4.08 14.39 -9.59
C SER A 51 5.35 14.43 -10.44
N SER A 52 5.26 14.96 -11.65
CA SER A 52 6.40 15.19 -12.53
C SER A 52 7.35 16.29 -12.02
N SER A 53 6.91 17.13 -11.07
CA SER A 53 7.73 18.18 -10.47
C SER A 53 8.66 17.69 -9.35
N LEU A 54 8.53 16.43 -8.90
CA LEU A 54 9.32 15.85 -7.83
C LEU A 54 10.36 14.86 -8.39
N SER A 55 11.57 14.86 -7.84
CA SER A 55 12.55 13.84 -8.20
C SER A 55 12.04 12.43 -7.84
N PRO A 56 12.39 11.39 -8.60
CA PRO A 56 11.95 10.03 -8.30
C PRO A 56 12.31 9.60 -6.88
N LEU A 57 13.52 9.91 -6.41
CA LEU A 57 13.93 9.61 -5.03
C LEU A 57 12.99 10.23 -3.99
N LYS A 58 12.63 11.50 -4.15
CA LYS A 58 11.72 12.17 -3.22
C LYS A 58 10.33 11.53 -3.23
N GLN A 59 9.84 11.12 -4.41
CA GLN A 59 8.57 10.41 -4.51
C GLN A 59 8.61 9.06 -3.79
N ILE A 60 9.69 8.29 -3.95
CA ILE A 60 9.84 7.00 -3.25
C ILE A 60 9.92 7.17 -1.74
N LEU A 61 10.61 8.21 -1.24
CA LEU A 61 10.66 8.49 0.19
C LEU A 61 9.26 8.83 0.74
N ILE A 62 8.47 9.63 0.02
CA ILE A 62 7.08 9.96 0.40
C ILE A 62 6.21 8.69 0.44
N LEU A 63 6.29 7.84 -0.59
CA LEU A 63 5.50 6.60 -0.62
C LEU A 63 5.94 5.59 0.44
N GLY A 64 7.24 5.54 0.75
CA GLY A 64 7.79 4.71 1.82
C GLY A 64 7.29 5.15 3.19
N ASP A 65 7.27 6.46 3.44
CA ASP A 65 6.73 7.06 4.67
C ASP A 65 5.24 6.76 4.82
N PHE A 66 4.45 7.01 3.77
CA PHE A 66 3.03 6.65 3.75
C PHE A 66 2.80 5.16 4.02
N PHE A 67 3.57 4.26 3.39
CA PHE A 67 3.44 2.83 3.63
C PHE A 67 3.80 2.44 5.08
N TRP A 68 4.78 3.12 5.68
CA TRP A 68 5.12 2.94 7.09
C TRP A 68 3.96 3.32 8.01
N GLU A 69 3.30 4.45 7.76
CA GLU A 69 2.09 4.85 8.50
C GLU A 69 0.97 3.80 8.37
N GLN A 70 0.77 3.23 7.18
CA GLN A 70 -0.20 2.14 6.98
C GLN A 70 0.16 0.91 7.83
N TYR A 71 1.45 0.57 7.90
CA TYR A 71 1.94 -0.54 8.70
C TYR A 71 1.74 -0.29 10.21
N GLU A 72 2.06 0.89 10.72
CA GLU A 72 1.82 1.25 12.12
C GLU A 72 0.33 1.22 12.46
N HIS A 73 -0.52 1.74 11.57
CA HIS A 73 -1.96 1.63 11.70
C HIS A 73 -2.41 0.16 11.70
N CYS A 74 -1.75 -0.75 11.00
CA CYS A 74 -2.09 -2.17 11.09
C CYS A 74 -1.80 -2.73 12.50
N LEU A 75 -0.62 -2.43 13.05
CA LEU A 75 -0.19 -2.95 14.35
C LEU A 75 -1.12 -2.53 15.49
N LEU A 76 -1.53 -1.26 15.50
CA LEU A 76 -2.40 -0.70 16.54
C LEU A 76 -3.79 -1.35 16.60
N TYR A 77 -4.30 -1.88 15.48
CA TYR A 77 -5.64 -2.49 15.42
C TYR A 77 -5.61 -4.02 15.57
N THR A 78 -4.41 -4.60 15.64
CA THR A 78 -4.21 -6.04 15.91
C THR A 78 -3.78 -6.32 17.36
N SER A 79 -3.69 -5.28 18.20
CA SER A 79 -3.38 -5.33 19.63
C SER A 79 -4.66 -5.35 20.47
#